data_AF-A0AB40CF05-F1
#
_entry.id   AF-A0AB40CF05-F1
#
_cell.length_a   1.000
_cell.length_b   1.000
_cell.length_c   1.000
_cell.angle_alpha   90.00
_cell.angle_beta   90.00
_cell.angle_gamma   90.00
#
_symmetry.space_group_name_H-M   'P 1'
#
loop_
_entity.id
_entity.type
_entity.pdbx_description
1 polymer ?
#
loop_
_entity_poly.entity_id
_entity_poly.type
_entity_poly.pdbx_seq_one_letter_code
_entity_poly.pdbx_strand_id
1 'polypeptide(L)'
;MAARKLFFFFIAVFVFAIVGVHAEFGFDVEDKEADGVVDDVESPFKLEIERLKPRIQALESSITDKAREVKSKNEIIEKLEKTVEEKSASIASLQTEIELLQKKGVVDAEELVGKAHARAREFEKQAEKLKTEIEALSRIRNALEDQLSEAERKFQELSLKLENQHKLNDELKHKLQKTERALKVAEEELMRVQLEATSKSKELTEIHGAWFPHWLAIRIGHCQHLVVVHWNEHGKPAMNHLLHKASEKSAQAHKWAEPHLEVAKTKWIPAAKEQWVTFTTHVEPYVQKASTKTIEIYEVSKSTVSPHIAKAQELADPYVKKAREVSRPYIEQVAIITKPHVEKLHVVMKPYTTRAVYAYGEFLKTATKYHDQVQASVQEKLKNHDLTKHLATKEFVWFVASALLALPVLFLLKLLSIIFCKKTIKSTANGHRSHTNRRPKRRHAEN
;
A
#
# COMPACT_ATOMS: atom_id res chain seq x y z
N MET A 1 -24.12 16.73 -1.12
CA MET A 1 -24.08 15.26 -1.35
C MET A 1 -24.12 14.86 -2.82
N ALA A 2 -24.90 15.53 -3.69
CA ALA A 2 -25.02 15.19 -5.12
C ALA A 2 -23.70 15.27 -5.93
N ALA A 3 -22.87 16.30 -5.70
CA ALA A 3 -21.62 16.49 -6.43
C ALA A 3 -20.56 15.40 -6.18
N ARG A 4 -20.48 14.87 -4.94
CA ARG A 4 -19.59 13.75 -4.60
C ARG A 4 -20.01 12.47 -5.32
N LYS A 5 -21.33 12.23 -5.46
CA LYS A 5 -21.85 11.06 -6.18
C LYS A 5 -21.61 11.15 -7.69
N LEU A 6 -21.71 12.35 -8.27
CA LEU A 6 -21.34 12.63 -9.67
C LEU A 6 -19.85 12.39 -9.95
N PHE A 7 -18.96 12.78 -9.03
CA PHE A 7 -17.53 12.54 -9.15
C PHE A 7 -17.18 11.04 -9.15
N PHE A 8 -17.77 10.25 -8.24
CA PHE A 8 -17.60 8.80 -8.25
C PHE A 8 -18.21 8.13 -9.49
N PHE A 9 -19.31 8.69 -10.02
CA PHE A 9 -19.90 8.22 -11.27
C PHE A 9 -19.00 8.48 -12.49
N PHE A 10 -18.38 9.66 -12.58
CA PHE A 10 -17.40 9.96 -13.64
C PHE A 10 -16.14 9.09 -13.54
N ILE A 11 -15.64 8.80 -12.34
CA ILE A 11 -14.52 7.87 -12.13
C ILE A 11 -14.93 6.45 -12.54
N ALA A 12 -16.12 5.99 -12.17
CA ALA A 12 -16.62 4.67 -12.56
C ALA A 12 -16.78 4.54 -14.09
N VAL A 13 -17.28 5.58 -14.77
CA VAL A 13 -17.40 5.61 -16.24
C VAL A 13 -16.02 5.64 -16.91
N PHE A 14 -15.04 6.34 -16.33
CA PHE A 14 -13.68 6.38 -16.86
C PHE A 14 -12.95 5.03 -16.72
N VAL A 15 -13.16 4.33 -15.60
CA VAL A 15 -12.65 2.96 -15.39
C VAL A 15 -13.34 1.98 -16.33
N PHE A 16 -14.65 2.10 -16.54
CA PHE A 16 -15.37 1.24 -17.49
C PHE A 16 -14.97 1.48 -18.96
N ALA A 17 -14.61 2.72 -19.32
CA ALA A 17 -14.11 3.05 -20.65
C ALA A 17 -12.72 2.46 -20.92
N ILE A 18 -11.85 2.39 -19.90
CA ILE A 18 -10.54 1.73 -20.02
C ILE A 18 -10.70 0.22 -20.18
N VAL A 19 -11.70 -0.39 -19.54
CA VAL A 19 -12.01 -1.82 -19.68
C VAL A 19 -12.73 -2.13 -21.00
N GLY A 20 -13.62 -1.24 -21.47
CA GLY A 20 -14.39 -1.43 -22.71
C GLY A 20 -13.57 -1.38 -23.99
N VAL A 21 -12.42 -0.67 -24.00
CA VAL A 21 -11.50 -0.64 -25.14
C VAL A 21 -10.76 -1.98 -25.33
N HIS A 22 -10.80 -2.89 -24.35
CA HIS A 22 -10.21 -4.23 -24.46
C HIS A 22 -11.14 -5.27 -25.10
N ALA A 23 -12.41 -4.95 -25.36
CA ALA A 23 -13.41 -5.94 -25.75
C ALA A 23 -13.73 -5.99 -27.26
N GLU A 24 -13.12 -5.15 -28.11
CA GLU A 24 -13.50 -5.04 -29.54
C GLU A 24 -12.40 -5.42 -30.54
N PHE A 25 -11.34 -6.12 -30.10
CA PHE A 25 -10.41 -6.79 -31.01
C PHE A 25 -10.29 -8.27 -30.62
N GLY A 26 -11.18 -9.08 -31.21
CA GLY A 26 -11.03 -10.53 -31.19
C GLY A 26 -9.93 -10.97 -32.17
N PHE A 27 -8.94 -11.69 -31.67
CA PHE A 27 -8.20 -12.67 -32.43
C PHE A 27 -7.92 -13.88 -31.55
N ASP A 28 -8.29 -15.04 -32.06
CA ASP A 28 -8.25 -16.35 -31.44
C ASP A 28 -6.85 -16.99 -31.53
N VAL A 29 -6.48 -17.71 -30.47
CA VAL A 29 -5.48 -18.81 -30.37
C VAL A 29 -4.00 -18.41 -30.42
N GLU A 30 -3.27 -18.53 -29.30
CA GLU A 30 -2.59 -19.78 -28.88
C GLU A 30 -1.78 -19.57 -27.58
N ASP A 31 -1.80 -20.59 -26.71
CA ASP A 31 -1.12 -20.63 -25.41
C ASP A 31 0.40 -20.47 -25.49
N LYS A 32 0.97 -19.64 -24.60
CA LYS A 32 2.25 -19.91 -23.90
C LYS A 32 2.30 -19.22 -22.54
N GLU A 33 2.55 -20.03 -21.51
CA GLU A 33 3.01 -19.62 -20.19
C GLU A 33 4.33 -18.84 -20.29
N ALA A 34 4.47 -17.77 -19.49
CA ALA A 34 5.49 -17.66 -18.43
C ALA A 34 5.57 -16.22 -17.90
N ASP A 35 5.36 -16.13 -16.59
CA ASP A 35 6.23 -15.48 -15.60
C ASP A 35 6.79 -14.05 -15.85
N GLY A 36 6.63 -13.21 -14.82
CA GLY A 36 7.72 -12.32 -14.44
C GLY A 36 7.43 -10.82 -14.35
N VAL A 37 7.10 -10.40 -13.12
CA VAL A 37 7.66 -9.23 -12.43
C VAL A 37 7.29 -7.82 -12.95
N VAL A 38 6.44 -7.15 -12.16
CA VAL A 38 6.20 -5.71 -12.18
C VAL A 38 6.75 -5.09 -10.90
N ASP A 39 7.64 -4.12 -11.07
CA ASP A 39 7.87 -2.97 -10.20
C ASP A 39 8.00 -1.78 -11.19
N ASP A 40 7.57 -0.54 -10.97
CA ASP A 40 7.33 0.20 -9.75
C ASP A 40 6.57 1.48 -10.13
N VAL A 41 5.35 1.69 -9.61
CA VAL A 41 4.75 3.03 -9.48
C VAL A 41 4.10 3.10 -8.10
N GLU A 42 4.79 3.81 -7.23
CA GLU A 42 4.49 4.02 -5.81
C GLU A 42 3.16 4.81 -5.64
N SER A 43 2.08 4.05 -5.45
CA SER A 43 0.77 4.58 -5.08
C SER A 43 0.57 4.53 -3.56
N PRO A 44 -0.32 5.34 -2.97
CA PRO A 44 -0.69 5.24 -1.54
C PRO A 44 -1.16 3.83 -1.13
N PHE A 45 -1.57 2.99 -2.10
CA PHE A 45 -1.86 1.58 -1.88
C PHE A 45 -0.61 0.71 -1.73
N LYS A 46 0.53 1.02 -2.37
CA LYS A 46 1.81 0.29 -2.15
C LYS A 46 2.29 0.48 -0.71
N LEU A 47 2.15 1.71 -0.17
CA LEU A 47 2.50 2.04 1.20
C LEU A 47 1.55 1.42 2.24
N GLU A 48 0.25 1.30 1.92
CA GLU A 48 -0.71 0.53 2.74
C GLU A 48 -0.49 -0.98 2.64
N ILE A 49 -0.14 -1.50 1.46
CA ILE A 49 0.24 -2.91 1.26
C ILE A 49 1.53 -3.22 2.02
N GLU A 50 2.55 -2.37 1.94
CA GLU A 50 3.78 -2.48 2.71
C GLU A 50 3.56 -2.37 4.21
N ARG A 51 2.57 -1.59 4.66
CA ARG A 51 2.17 -1.51 6.07
C ARG A 51 1.36 -2.72 6.53
N LEU A 52 0.52 -3.28 5.65
CA LEU A 52 -0.33 -4.44 5.95
C LEU A 52 0.46 -5.74 5.87
N LYS A 53 1.48 -5.83 5.00
CA LYS A 53 2.33 -7.01 4.81
C LYS A 53 3.01 -7.53 6.09
N PRO A 54 3.73 -6.72 6.90
CA PRO A 54 4.32 -7.20 8.15
C PRO A 54 3.25 -7.53 9.20
N ARG A 55 2.06 -6.92 9.13
CA ARG A 55 0.96 -7.18 10.06
C ARG A 55 0.23 -8.47 9.72
N ILE A 56 0.04 -8.76 8.44
CA ILE A 56 -0.43 -10.05 7.93
C ILE A 56 0.60 -11.11 8.28
N GLN A 57 1.90 -10.86 8.07
CA GLN A 57 2.96 -11.81 8.41
C GLN A 57 3.05 -12.08 9.92
N ALA A 58 2.86 -11.07 10.78
CA ALA A 58 2.79 -11.24 12.23
C ALA A 58 1.53 -11.98 12.70
N LEU A 59 0.39 -11.75 12.03
CA LEU A 59 -0.84 -12.50 12.29
C LEU A 59 -0.72 -13.94 11.80
N GLU A 60 -0.12 -14.18 10.64
CA GLU A 60 0.17 -15.51 10.12
C GLU A 60 1.13 -16.27 11.03
N SER A 61 2.23 -15.63 11.47
CA SER A 61 3.16 -16.26 12.42
C SER A 61 2.45 -16.61 13.72
N SER A 62 1.64 -15.69 14.27
CA SER A 62 0.84 -15.93 15.47
C SER A 62 -0.18 -17.06 15.30
N ILE A 63 -0.84 -17.15 14.13
CA ILE A 63 -1.75 -18.25 13.81
C ILE A 63 -1.00 -19.58 13.70
N THR A 64 0.18 -19.61 13.06
CA THR A 64 0.99 -20.85 12.98
C THR A 64 1.55 -21.28 14.32
N ASP A 65 1.95 -20.33 15.17
CA ASP A 65 2.39 -20.58 16.55
C ASP A 65 1.23 -21.12 17.39
N LYS A 66 0.03 -20.49 17.29
CA LYS A 66 -1.17 -20.97 17.97
C LYS A 66 -1.63 -22.33 17.45
N ALA A 67 -1.52 -22.61 16.16
CA ALA A 67 -1.83 -23.91 15.60
C ALA A 67 -0.85 -25.00 16.09
N ARG A 68 0.45 -24.69 16.18
CA ARG A 68 1.44 -25.58 16.79
C ARG A 68 1.19 -25.81 18.28
N GLU A 69 0.83 -24.76 19.02
CA GLU A 69 0.46 -24.83 20.43
C GLU A 69 -0.81 -25.67 20.66
N VAL A 70 -1.82 -25.54 19.81
CA VAL A 70 -3.04 -26.36 19.87
C VAL A 70 -2.72 -27.82 19.55
N LYS A 71 -1.87 -28.08 18.55
CA LYS A 71 -1.46 -29.44 18.20
C LYS A 71 -0.69 -30.12 19.33
N SER A 72 0.27 -29.42 19.95
CA SER A 72 1.01 -29.97 21.09
C SER A 72 0.10 -30.18 22.31
N LYS A 73 -0.86 -29.29 22.57
CA LYS A 73 -1.88 -29.49 23.62
C LYS A 73 -2.79 -30.68 23.32
N ASN A 74 -3.18 -30.90 22.07
CA ASN A 74 -3.96 -32.08 21.68
C ASN A 74 -3.17 -33.38 21.90
N GLU A 75 -1.89 -33.43 21.53
CA GLU A 75 -1.02 -34.59 21.78
C GLU A 75 -0.85 -34.87 23.28
N ILE A 76 -0.81 -33.83 24.12
CA ILE A 76 -0.78 -33.97 25.59
C ILE A 76 -2.13 -34.48 26.11
N ILE A 77 -3.26 -33.98 25.58
CA ILE A 77 -4.61 -34.42 25.95
C ILE A 77 -4.80 -35.89 25.59
N GLU A 78 -4.40 -36.31 24.40
CA GLU A 78 -4.49 -37.72 23.97
C GLU A 78 -3.66 -38.65 24.89
N LYS A 79 -2.46 -38.21 25.30
CA LYS A 79 -1.65 -38.94 26.30
C LYS A 79 -2.33 -38.99 27.67
N LEU A 80 -2.97 -37.91 28.10
CA LEU A 80 -3.72 -37.86 29.36
C LEU A 80 -4.96 -38.74 29.31
N GLU A 81 -5.73 -38.72 28.22
CA GLU A 81 -6.90 -39.59 28.02
C GLU A 81 -6.50 -41.06 28.05
N LYS A 82 -5.44 -41.44 27.33
CA LYS A 82 -4.92 -42.82 27.39
C LYS A 82 -4.50 -43.22 28.81
N THR A 83 -3.84 -42.31 29.54
CA THR A 83 -3.47 -42.55 30.94
C THR A 83 -4.71 -42.70 31.82
N VAL A 84 -5.76 -41.90 31.60
CA VAL A 84 -7.03 -42.00 32.34
C VAL A 84 -7.73 -43.31 32.02
N GLU A 85 -7.77 -43.75 30.76
CA GLU A 85 -8.31 -45.06 30.39
C GLU A 85 -7.54 -46.20 31.06
N GLU A 86 -6.22 -46.20 30.99
CA GLU A 86 -5.37 -47.20 31.65
C GLU A 86 -5.58 -47.23 33.18
N LYS A 87 -5.69 -46.06 33.81
CA LYS A 87 -5.98 -45.94 35.25
C LYS A 87 -7.40 -46.38 35.58
N SER A 88 -8.38 -46.07 34.75
CA SER A 88 -9.78 -46.48 34.93
C SER A 88 -9.94 -48.00 34.79
N ALA A 89 -9.25 -48.62 33.84
CA ALA A 89 -9.19 -50.07 33.68
C ALA A 89 -8.49 -50.74 34.87
N SER A 90 -7.41 -50.13 35.38
CA SER A 90 -6.74 -50.58 36.60
C SER A 90 -7.64 -50.46 37.83
N ILE A 91 -8.42 -49.37 37.95
CA ILE A 91 -9.39 -49.19 39.04
C ILE A 91 -10.51 -50.22 38.93
N ALA A 92 -11.05 -50.49 37.75
CA ALA A 92 -12.06 -51.52 37.54
C ALA A 92 -11.51 -52.91 37.90
N SER A 93 -10.28 -53.23 37.49
CA SER A 93 -9.58 -54.46 37.88
C SER A 93 -9.42 -54.55 39.41
N LEU A 94 -8.94 -53.49 40.06
CA LEU A 94 -8.78 -53.45 41.51
C LEU A 94 -10.12 -53.52 42.24
N GLN A 95 -11.19 -52.94 41.72
CA GLN A 95 -12.54 -53.06 42.26
C GLN A 95 -13.03 -54.51 42.19
N THR A 96 -12.82 -55.21 41.06
CA THR A 96 -13.17 -56.64 40.95
C THR A 96 -12.32 -57.53 41.87
N GLU A 97 -11.05 -57.16 42.09
CA GLU A 97 -10.16 -57.87 43.00
C GLU A 97 -10.52 -57.62 44.47
N ILE A 98 -10.93 -56.39 44.83
CA ILE A 98 -11.46 -56.05 46.16
C ILE A 98 -12.79 -56.76 46.41
N GLU A 99 -13.70 -56.84 45.43
CA GLU A 99 -14.94 -57.63 45.54
C GLU A 99 -14.67 -59.14 45.68
N LEU A 100 -13.62 -59.65 45.01
CA LEU A 100 -13.14 -61.03 45.17
C LEU A 100 -12.51 -61.27 46.55
N LEU A 101 -11.73 -60.33 47.07
CA LEU A 101 -11.09 -60.40 48.39
C LEU A 101 -12.10 -60.17 49.53
N GLN A 102 -13.14 -59.35 49.33
CA GLN A 102 -14.28 -59.23 50.26
C GLN A 102 -15.12 -60.51 50.33
N LYS A 103 -15.24 -61.26 49.21
CA LYS A 103 -15.87 -62.60 49.19
C LYS A 103 -14.97 -63.71 49.73
N LYS A 104 -13.65 -63.52 49.74
CA LYS A 104 -12.65 -64.49 50.18
C LYS A 104 -11.95 -63.99 51.43
N GLY A 105 -12.72 -63.91 52.51
CA GLY A 105 -12.21 -63.54 53.82
C GLY A 105 -11.09 -64.46 54.30
N VAL A 106 -9.94 -63.82 54.57
CA VAL A 106 -8.76 -64.25 55.35
C VAL A 106 -7.89 -65.34 54.70
N VAL A 107 -6.63 -64.98 54.38
CA VAL A 107 -5.37 -65.49 54.98
C VAL A 107 -4.14 -64.88 54.26
N ASP A 108 -3.09 -64.64 55.06
CA ASP A 108 -1.70 -64.21 54.80
C ASP A 108 -1.37 -62.73 54.56
N ALA A 109 -1.20 -62.03 55.69
CA ALA A 109 -0.80 -60.63 55.79
C ALA A 109 0.72 -60.38 55.69
N GLU A 110 1.57 -61.40 55.62
CA GLU A 110 3.04 -61.23 55.75
C GLU A 110 3.76 -61.11 54.39
N GLU A 111 3.26 -61.77 53.34
CA GLU A 111 3.81 -61.68 51.97
C GLU A 111 3.37 -60.39 51.23
N LEU A 112 2.20 -59.85 51.59
CA LEU A 112 1.65 -58.61 51.03
C LEU A 112 2.41 -57.35 51.49
N VAL A 113 2.91 -57.34 52.72
CA VAL A 113 3.68 -56.22 53.28
C VAL A 113 5.05 -56.09 52.60
N GLY A 114 5.70 -57.22 52.29
CA GLY A 114 6.97 -57.24 51.54
C GLY A 114 6.85 -56.67 50.12
N LYS A 115 5.79 -57.04 49.38
CA LYS A 115 5.50 -56.47 48.05
C LYS A 115 5.12 -54.99 48.12
N ALA A 116 4.40 -54.58 49.16
CA ALA A 116 4.06 -53.17 49.38
C ALA A 116 5.31 -52.31 49.64
N HIS A 117 6.27 -52.78 50.44
CA HIS A 117 7.53 -52.06 50.70
C HIS A 117 8.48 -52.03 49.49
N ALA A 118 8.51 -53.10 48.68
CA ALA A 118 9.25 -53.07 47.41
C ALA A 118 8.67 -52.02 46.44
N ARG A 119 7.33 -51.96 46.32
CA ARG A 119 6.64 -50.95 45.50
C ARG A 119 6.83 -49.53 46.03
N ALA A 120 6.83 -49.34 47.36
CA ALA A 120 7.09 -48.04 47.97
C ALA A 120 8.49 -47.49 47.63
N ARG A 121 9.52 -48.34 47.68
CA ARG A 121 10.89 -47.97 47.27
C ARG A 121 11.01 -47.66 45.78
N GLU A 122 10.23 -48.32 44.94
CA GLU A 122 10.19 -48.04 43.51
C GLU A 122 9.51 -46.70 43.20
N PHE A 123 8.41 -46.39 43.89
CA PHE A 123 7.77 -45.06 43.83
C PHE A 123 8.67 -43.95 44.35
N GLU A 124 9.45 -44.20 45.40
CA GLU A 124 10.43 -43.25 45.94
C GLU A 124 11.52 -42.91 44.91
N LYS A 125 12.06 -43.91 44.21
CA LYS A 125 13.01 -43.68 43.10
C LYS A 125 12.38 -42.89 41.94
N GLN A 126 11.12 -43.15 41.61
CA GLN A 126 10.41 -42.38 40.58
C GLN A 126 10.18 -40.93 41.02
N ALA A 127 9.88 -40.70 42.30
CA ALA A 127 9.72 -39.36 42.85
C ALA A 127 11.04 -38.56 42.85
N GLU A 128 12.16 -39.20 43.19
CA GLU A 128 13.48 -38.56 43.10
C GLU A 128 13.85 -38.22 41.64
N LYS A 129 13.58 -39.13 40.71
CA LYS A 129 13.81 -38.87 39.28
C LYS A 129 13.00 -37.67 38.79
N LEU A 130 11.69 -37.65 39.07
CA LEU A 130 10.82 -36.53 38.70
C LEU A 130 11.26 -35.21 39.34
N LYS A 131 11.75 -35.24 40.59
CA LYS A 131 12.28 -34.06 41.27
C LYS A 131 13.48 -33.48 40.52
N THR A 132 14.43 -34.30 40.11
CA THR A 132 15.61 -33.84 39.35
C THR A 132 15.24 -33.30 37.95
N GLU A 133 14.26 -33.90 37.27
CA GLU A 133 13.74 -33.40 36.00
C GLU A 133 13.04 -32.04 36.16
N ILE A 134 12.26 -31.85 37.23
CA ILE A 134 11.63 -30.56 37.56
C ILE A 134 12.69 -29.48 37.83
N GLU A 135 13.75 -29.79 38.56
CA GLU A 135 14.84 -28.85 38.81
C GLU A 135 15.56 -28.46 37.51
N ALA A 136 15.82 -29.41 36.62
CA ALA A 136 16.41 -29.13 35.30
C ALA A 136 15.50 -28.24 34.44
N LEU A 137 14.20 -28.54 34.38
CA LEU A 137 13.21 -27.71 33.67
C LEU A 137 13.13 -26.29 34.26
N SER A 138 13.24 -26.15 35.58
CA SER A 138 13.21 -24.84 36.24
C SER A 138 14.40 -23.95 35.85
N ARG A 139 15.59 -24.55 35.66
CA ARG A 139 16.80 -23.82 35.21
C ARG A 139 16.66 -23.35 33.77
N ILE A 140 16.12 -24.20 32.89
CA ILE A 140 15.86 -23.85 31.49
C ILE A 140 14.84 -22.71 31.40
N ARG A 141 13.76 -22.79 32.18
CA ARG A 141 12.75 -21.73 32.26
C ARG A 141 13.38 -20.38 32.61
N ASN A 142 14.22 -20.33 33.66
CA ASN A 142 14.84 -19.08 34.09
C ASN A 142 15.77 -18.50 33.00
N ALA A 143 16.56 -19.35 32.32
CA ALA A 143 17.43 -18.89 31.23
C ALA A 143 16.63 -18.33 30.05
N LEU A 144 15.48 -18.93 29.73
CA LEU A 144 14.57 -18.42 28.70
C LEU A 144 13.89 -17.11 29.12
N GLU A 145 13.54 -16.97 30.41
CA GLU A 145 12.97 -15.74 30.97
C GLU A 145 13.98 -14.59 30.93
N ASP A 146 15.25 -14.84 31.25
CA ASP A 146 16.34 -13.87 31.10
C ASP A 146 16.50 -13.43 29.64
N GLN A 147 16.51 -14.38 28.70
CA GLN A 147 16.58 -14.08 27.26
C GLN A 147 15.38 -13.26 26.77
N LEU A 148 14.18 -13.57 27.26
CA LEU A 148 12.96 -12.83 26.93
C LEU A 148 13.03 -11.39 27.44
N SER A 149 13.51 -11.19 28.67
CA SER A 149 13.68 -9.86 29.25
C SER A 149 14.71 -9.01 28.50
N GLU A 150 15.80 -9.62 28.03
CA GLU A 150 16.82 -8.93 27.24
C GLU A 150 16.29 -8.55 25.85
N ALA A 151 15.54 -9.46 25.21
CA ALA A 151 14.89 -9.20 23.92
C ALA A 151 13.83 -8.08 24.05
N GLU A 152 13.05 -8.07 25.12
CA GLU A 152 12.07 -7.03 25.40
C GLU A 152 12.74 -5.66 25.59
N ARG A 153 13.85 -5.59 26.33
CA ARG A 153 14.63 -4.36 26.49
C ARG A 153 15.16 -3.84 25.16
N LYS A 154 15.69 -4.72 24.29
CA LYS A 154 16.15 -4.35 22.94
C LYS A 154 14.99 -3.85 22.07
N PHE A 155 13.83 -4.49 22.16
CA PHE A 155 12.63 -4.07 21.44
C PHE A 155 12.18 -2.66 21.87
N GLN A 156 12.17 -2.38 23.17
CA GLN A 156 11.84 -1.05 23.69
C GLN A 156 12.84 0.01 23.22
N GLU A 157 14.14 -0.30 23.23
CA GLU A 157 15.18 0.63 22.73
C GLU A 157 15.00 0.92 21.23
N LEU A 158 14.74 -0.10 20.41
CA LEU A 158 14.48 0.06 18.98
C LEU A 158 13.19 0.84 18.72
N SER A 159 12.15 0.61 19.53
CA SER A 159 10.88 1.35 19.46
C SER A 159 11.10 2.85 19.72
N LEU A 160 11.88 3.20 20.75
CA LEU A 160 12.23 4.59 21.05
C LEU A 160 13.06 5.24 19.93
N LYS A 161 14.02 4.51 19.36
CA LYS A 161 14.81 4.98 18.21
C LYS A 161 13.91 5.23 16.99
N LEU A 162 12.96 4.33 16.72
CA LEU A 162 12.01 4.46 15.63
C LEU A 162 11.08 5.66 15.81
N GLU A 163 10.61 5.91 17.04
CA GLU A 163 9.78 7.08 17.35
C GLU A 163 10.56 8.39 17.15
N ASN A 164 11.83 8.44 17.57
CA ASN A 164 12.69 9.60 17.34
C ASN A 164 12.96 9.85 15.85
N GLN A 165 13.19 8.79 15.06
CA GLN A 165 13.33 8.89 13.60
C GLN A 165 12.04 9.41 12.94
N HIS A 166 10.88 8.96 13.41
CA HIS A 166 9.59 9.45 12.91
C HIS A 166 9.42 10.96 13.17
N LYS A 167 9.75 11.42 14.38
CA LYS A 167 9.71 12.85 14.75
C LYS A 167 10.63 13.70 13.86
N LEU A 168 11.85 13.24 13.58
CA LEU A 168 12.79 13.94 12.69
C LEU A 168 12.28 14.00 11.24
N ASN A 169 11.66 12.92 10.75
CA ASN A 169 11.08 12.89 9.42
C ASN A 169 9.91 13.89 9.29
N ASP A 170 9.02 13.93 10.28
CA ASP A 170 7.91 14.89 10.33
C ASP A 170 8.42 16.35 10.36
N GLU A 171 9.51 16.61 11.10
CA GLU A 171 10.14 17.93 11.13
C GLU A 171 10.75 18.32 9.77
N LEU A 172 11.45 17.39 9.12
CA LEU A 172 12.02 17.60 7.77
C LEU A 172 10.92 17.85 6.74
N LYS A 173 9.82 17.08 6.79
CA LYS A 173 8.66 17.25 5.94
C LYS A 173 8.01 18.62 6.12
N HIS A 174 7.89 19.09 7.36
CA HIS A 174 7.36 20.42 7.64
C HIS A 174 8.29 21.54 7.11
N LYS A 175 9.61 21.40 7.29
CA LYS A 175 10.60 22.34 6.72
C LYS A 175 10.52 22.39 5.20
N LEU A 176 10.42 21.24 4.54
CA LEU A 176 10.31 21.14 3.09
C LEU A 176 9.01 21.78 2.55
N GLN A 177 7.89 21.58 3.23
CA GLN A 177 6.64 22.28 2.87
C GLN A 177 6.74 23.80 3.03
N LYS A 178 7.47 24.28 4.04
CA LYS A 178 7.67 25.72 4.24
C LYS A 178 8.52 26.32 3.12
N THR A 179 9.60 25.66 2.71
CA THR A 179 10.45 26.12 1.60
C THR A 179 9.72 26.04 0.25
N GLU A 180 8.92 24.99 0.03
CA GLU A 180 8.12 24.86 -1.18
C GLU A 180 7.09 25.99 -1.32
N ARG A 181 6.42 26.38 -0.22
CA ARG A 181 5.48 27.53 -0.23
C ARG A 181 6.20 28.83 -0.53
N ALA A 182 7.37 29.07 0.08
CA ALA A 182 8.15 30.27 -0.18
C ALA A 182 8.61 30.34 -1.64
N LEU A 183 8.98 29.21 -2.24
CA LEU A 183 9.36 29.11 -3.65
C LEU A 183 8.18 29.44 -4.58
N LYS A 184 6.98 28.87 -4.34
CA LYS A 184 5.78 29.20 -5.12
C LYS A 184 5.42 30.67 -5.07
N VAL A 185 5.51 31.30 -3.89
CA VAL A 185 5.29 32.74 -3.75
C VAL A 185 6.32 33.54 -4.55
N ALA A 186 7.60 33.16 -4.49
CA ALA A 186 8.63 33.83 -5.28
C ALA A 186 8.43 33.67 -6.80
N GLU A 187 7.99 32.50 -7.26
CA GLU A 187 7.64 32.25 -8.67
C GLU A 187 6.43 33.07 -9.11
N GLU A 188 5.37 33.14 -8.30
CA GLU A 188 4.17 33.94 -8.59
C GLU A 188 4.48 35.44 -8.65
N GLU A 189 5.30 35.96 -7.71
CA GLU A 189 5.76 37.35 -7.72
C GLU A 189 6.64 37.64 -8.95
N LEU A 190 7.53 36.72 -9.33
CA LEU A 190 8.34 36.86 -10.54
C LEU A 190 7.48 36.95 -11.80
N MET A 191 6.47 36.07 -11.94
CA MET A 191 5.54 36.08 -13.06
C MET A 191 4.72 37.37 -13.09
N ARG A 192 4.28 37.87 -11.93
CA ARG A 192 3.57 39.15 -11.82
C ARG A 192 4.45 40.31 -12.28
N VAL A 193 5.69 40.39 -11.79
CA VAL A 193 6.63 41.46 -12.16
C VAL A 193 6.95 41.40 -13.66
N GLN A 194 7.08 40.22 -14.25
CA GLN A 194 7.28 40.07 -15.69
C GLN A 194 6.05 40.55 -16.49
N LEU A 195 4.84 40.18 -16.07
CA LEU A 195 3.61 40.65 -16.72
C LEU A 195 3.44 42.17 -16.56
N GLU A 196 3.75 42.72 -15.40
CA GLU A 196 3.71 44.16 -15.16
C GLU A 196 4.74 44.89 -16.03
N ALA A 197 5.98 44.42 -16.10
CA ALA A 197 7.02 45.00 -16.94
C ALA A 197 6.66 44.95 -18.44
N THR A 198 6.08 43.84 -18.91
CA THR A 198 5.64 43.71 -20.31
C THR A 198 4.40 44.55 -20.62
N SER A 199 3.47 44.71 -19.67
CA SER A 199 2.32 45.60 -19.84
C SER A 199 2.74 47.07 -19.87
N LYS A 200 3.58 47.51 -18.92
CA LYS A 200 4.13 48.86 -18.89
C LYS A 200 4.99 49.15 -20.11
N SER A 201 5.76 48.18 -20.62
CA SER A 201 6.51 48.40 -21.86
C SER A 201 5.59 48.60 -23.07
N LYS A 202 4.48 47.86 -23.17
CA LYS A 202 3.47 48.03 -24.23
C LYS A 202 2.76 49.38 -24.13
N GLU A 203 2.30 49.75 -22.94
CA GLU A 203 1.70 51.07 -22.66
C GLU A 203 2.68 52.20 -23.01
N LEU A 204 3.96 52.03 -22.64
CA LEU A 204 5.02 52.94 -23.03
C LEU A 204 5.14 53.01 -24.56
N THR A 205 5.21 51.88 -25.29
CA THR A 205 5.29 51.91 -26.75
C THR A 205 4.07 52.54 -27.44
N GLU A 206 2.86 52.36 -26.90
CA GLU A 206 1.63 52.93 -27.45
C GLU A 206 1.53 54.45 -27.19
N ILE A 207 1.84 54.89 -25.97
CA ILE A 207 1.90 56.33 -25.63
C ILE A 207 3.06 57.00 -26.38
N HIS A 208 4.16 56.29 -26.62
CA HIS A 208 5.36 56.86 -27.22
C HIS A 208 5.30 56.95 -28.76
N GLY A 209 4.51 56.11 -29.41
CA GLY A 209 4.36 56.09 -30.86
C GLY A 209 3.71 57.34 -31.47
N ALA A 210 2.93 58.10 -30.67
CA ALA A 210 2.20 59.27 -31.15
C ALA A 210 2.56 60.59 -30.44
N TRP A 211 3.31 60.57 -29.32
CA TRP A 211 3.50 61.77 -28.49
C TRP A 211 4.94 62.30 -28.41
N PHE A 212 5.97 61.55 -28.82
CA PHE A 212 7.35 61.97 -28.55
C PHE A 212 7.77 63.09 -29.50
N PRO A 213 8.05 64.31 -29.00
CA PRO A 213 8.64 65.34 -29.83
C PRO A 213 9.96 64.83 -30.40
N HIS A 214 10.29 65.21 -31.63
CA HIS A 214 11.46 64.72 -32.35
C HIS A 214 12.78 64.76 -31.51
N TRP A 215 12.93 65.76 -30.64
CA TRP A 215 14.08 65.89 -29.73
C TRP A 215 14.17 64.79 -28.66
N LEU A 216 13.05 64.25 -28.19
CA LEU A 216 13.00 63.21 -27.15
C LEU A 216 13.21 61.81 -27.76
N ALA A 217 12.76 61.58 -29.00
CA ALA A 217 13.10 60.39 -29.77
C ALA A 217 14.61 60.30 -30.05
N ILE A 218 15.26 61.43 -30.38
CA ILE A 218 16.73 61.51 -30.52
C ILE A 218 17.44 61.19 -29.19
N ARG A 219 16.89 61.64 -28.06
CA ARG A 219 17.46 61.37 -26.73
C ARG A 219 17.31 59.91 -26.32
N ILE A 220 16.16 59.30 -26.61
CA ILE A 220 15.94 57.86 -26.41
C ILE A 220 16.87 57.05 -27.31
N GLY A 221 17.05 57.44 -28.57
CA GLY A 221 18.01 56.82 -29.48
C GLY A 221 19.45 56.87 -28.93
N HIS A 222 19.86 58.00 -28.35
CA HIS A 222 21.14 58.11 -27.66
C HIS A 222 21.26 57.19 -26.44
N CYS A 223 20.23 57.12 -25.59
CA CYS A 223 20.23 56.21 -24.44
C CYS A 223 20.26 54.74 -24.87
N GLN A 224 19.50 54.36 -25.89
CA GLN A 224 19.54 53.00 -26.47
C GLN A 224 20.93 52.67 -27.01
N HIS A 225 21.56 53.59 -27.73
CA HIS A 225 22.93 53.42 -28.22
C HIS A 225 23.92 53.24 -27.07
N LEU A 226 23.87 54.07 -26.02
CA LEU A 226 24.73 53.95 -24.85
C LEU A 226 24.54 52.63 -24.10
N VAL A 227 23.30 52.17 -23.93
CA VAL A 227 23.00 50.88 -23.28
C VAL A 227 23.52 49.72 -24.13
N VAL A 228 23.36 49.77 -25.45
CA VAL A 228 23.87 48.74 -26.37
C VAL A 228 25.41 48.71 -26.37
N VAL A 229 26.07 49.88 -26.39
CA VAL A 229 27.53 49.98 -26.31
C VAL A 229 28.02 49.42 -24.98
N HIS A 230 27.44 49.84 -23.85
CA HIS A 230 27.86 49.40 -22.52
C HIS A 230 27.57 47.89 -22.28
N TRP A 231 26.46 47.38 -22.83
CA TRP A 231 26.17 45.95 -22.84
C TRP A 231 27.23 45.18 -23.63
N ASN A 232 27.62 45.67 -24.81
CA ASN A 232 28.63 45.00 -25.63
C ASN A 232 30.04 45.08 -25.02
N GLU A 233 30.39 46.19 -24.37
CA GLU A 233 31.70 46.40 -23.74
C GLU A 233 31.85 45.64 -22.42
N HIS A 234 30.81 45.58 -21.59
CA HIS A 234 30.92 45.03 -20.23
C HIS A 234 29.98 43.88 -19.94
N GLY A 235 28.71 43.96 -20.37
CA GLY A 235 27.69 42.95 -20.05
C GLY A 235 27.90 41.62 -20.77
N LYS A 236 28.12 41.66 -22.09
CA LYS A 236 28.31 40.50 -22.94
C LYS A 236 29.59 39.72 -22.59
N PRO A 237 30.75 40.35 -22.33
CA PRO A 237 31.93 39.63 -21.84
C PRO A 237 31.71 38.95 -20.48
N ALA A 238 31.05 39.61 -19.53
CA ALA A 238 30.76 39.03 -18.22
C ALA A 238 29.82 37.81 -18.33
N MET A 239 28.77 37.91 -19.16
CA MET A 239 27.86 36.80 -19.42
C MET A 239 28.57 35.62 -20.10
N ASN A 240 29.41 35.90 -21.10
CA ASN A 240 30.19 34.87 -21.78
C ASN A 240 31.17 34.17 -20.83
N HIS A 241 31.80 34.91 -19.91
CA HIS A 241 32.63 34.32 -18.86
C HIS A 241 31.81 33.38 -17.95
N LEU A 242 30.61 33.77 -17.54
CA LEU A 242 29.75 32.92 -16.70
C LEU A 242 29.36 31.63 -17.43
N LEU A 243 28.95 31.73 -18.69
CA LEU A 243 28.62 30.58 -19.53
C LEU A 243 29.82 29.64 -19.71
N HIS A 244 31.01 30.21 -19.95
CA HIS A 244 32.24 29.43 -20.04
C HIS A 244 32.51 28.68 -18.73
N LYS A 245 32.46 29.36 -17.58
CA LYS A 245 32.73 28.75 -16.27
C LYS A 245 31.69 27.69 -15.89
N ALA A 246 30.42 27.89 -16.25
CA ALA A 246 29.37 26.89 -16.08
C ALA A 246 29.66 25.63 -16.94
N SER A 247 30.08 25.83 -18.19
CA SER A 247 30.45 24.71 -19.09
C SER A 247 31.67 23.93 -18.59
N GLU A 248 32.70 24.61 -18.07
CA GLU A 248 33.87 23.98 -17.47
C GLU A 248 33.50 23.12 -16.25
N LYS A 249 32.61 23.64 -15.39
CA LYS A 249 32.14 22.91 -14.20
C LYS A 249 31.29 21.70 -14.57
N SER A 250 30.46 21.81 -15.61
CA SER A 250 29.72 20.68 -16.17
C SER A 250 30.66 19.61 -16.73
N ALA A 251 31.71 20.00 -17.45
CA ALA A 251 32.70 19.06 -17.97
C ALA A 251 33.51 18.38 -16.85
N GLN A 252 33.83 19.10 -15.77
CA GLN A 252 34.47 18.52 -14.58
C GLN A 252 33.55 17.48 -13.89
N ALA A 253 32.26 17.79 -13.75
CA ALA A 253 31.30 16.86 -13.18
C ALA A 253 31.13 15.59 -14.05
N HIS A 254 31.13 15.74 -15.37
CA HIS A 254 31.10 14.59 -16.30
C HIS A 254 32.31 13.68 -16.13
N LYS A 255 33.53 14.25 -16.11
CA LYS A 255 34.77 13.48 -15.89
C LYS A 255 34.82 12.80 -14.52
N TRP A 256 34.22 13.42 -13.50
CA TRP A 256 34.11 12.80 -12.17
C TRP A 256 33.14 11.62 -12.16
N ALA A 257 32.00 11.72 -12.86
CA ALA A 257 30.97 10.69 -12.87
C ALA A 257 31.32 9.47 -13.76
N GLU A 258 32.07 9.69 -14.84
CA GLU A 258 32.47 8.66 -15.82
C GLU A 258 33.08 7.39 -15.19
N PRO A 259 34.12 7.45 -14.32
CA PRO A 259 34.67 6.24 -13.70
C PRO A 259 33.67 5.52 -12.77
N HIS A 260 32.78 6.25 -12.11
CA HIS A 260 31.77 5.65 -11.24
C HIS A 260 30.66 4.96 -12.04
N LEU A 261 30.29 5.52 -13.18
CA LEU A 261 29.31 4.93 -14.09
C LEU A 261 29.87 3.68 -14.77
N GLU A 262 31.14 3.71 -15.18
CA GLU A 262 31.83 2.53 -15.70
C GLU A 262 31.97 1.42 -14.65
N VAL A 263 32.25 1.75 -13.38
CA VAL A 263 32.27 0.77 -12.28
C VAL A 263 30.88 0.19 -12.01
N ALA A 264 29.83 1.01 -12.04
CA ALA A 264 28.47 0.54 -11.89
C ALA A 264 28.11 -0.44 -13.03
N LYS A 265 28.44 -0.07 -14.27
CA LYS A 265 28.17 -0.87 -15.47
C LYS A 265 28.92 -2.20 -15.48
N THR A 266 30.20 -2.20 -15.09
CA THR A 266 31.08 -3.37 -15.21
C THR A 266 31.05 -4.29 -13.98
N LYS A 267 30.84 -3.76 -12.78
CA LYS A 267 30.89 -4.56 -11.54
C LYS A 267 29.54 -4.75 -10.88
N TRP A 268 28.73 -3.68 -10.78
CA TRP A 268 27.51 -3.72 -9.96
C TRP A 268 26.35 -4.35 -10.72
N ILE A 269 26.16 -3.99 -11.99
CA ILE A 269 25.08 -4.58 -12.82
C ILE A 269 25.25 -6.10 -12.97
N PRO A 270 26.44 -6.65 -13.30
CA PRO A 270 26.61 -8.10 -13.40
C PRO A 270 26.46 -8.80 -12.04
N ALA A 271 27.03 -8.25 -10.97
CA ALA A 271 26.91 -8.84 -9.64
C ALA A 271 25.44 -8.87 -9.16
N ALA A 272 24.68 -7.80 -9.39
CA ALA A 272 23.26 -7.78 -9.08
C ALA A 272 22.47 -8.80 -9.91
N LYS A 273 22.82 -8.97 -11.20
CA LYS A 273 22.21 -9.98 -12.07
C LYS A 273 22.51 -11.41 -11.59
N GLU A 274 23.75 -11.69 -11.21
CA GLU A 274 24.14 -13.00 -10.65
C GLU A 274 23.40 -13.28 -9.34
N GLN A 275 23.35 -12.32 -8.42
CA GLN A 275 22.62 -12.44 -7.15
C GLN A 275 21.12 -12.61 -7.37
N TRP A 276 20.56 -11.99 -8.41
CA TRP A 276 19.16 -12.19 -8.76
C TRP A 276 18.90 -13.59 -9.29
N VAL A 277 19.76 -14.09 -10.19
CA VAL A 277 19.65 -15.45 -10.75
C VAL A 277 19.82 -16.52 -9.67
N THR A 278 20.74 -16.32 -8.72
CA THR A 278 20.90 -17.25 -7.59
C THR A 278 19.69 -17.22 -6.67
N PHE A 279 19.16 -16.03 -6.37
CA PHE A 279 17.96 -15.90 -5.57
C PHE A 279 16.75 -16.59 -6.23
N THR A 280 16.51 -16.36 -7.53
CA THR A 280 15.40 -17.01 -8.25
C THR A 280 15.57 -18.53 -8.25
N THR A 281 16.75 -19.07 -8.54
CA THR A 281 16.99 -20.52 -8.51
C THR A 281 16.77 -21.15 -7.12
N HIS A 282 17.07 -20.43 -6.04
CA HIS A 282 16.83 -20.95 -4.69
C HIS A 282 15.35 -20.90 -4.32
N VAL A 283 14.62 -19.85 -4.71
CA VAL A 283 13.24 -19.62 -4.28
C VAL A 283 12.22 -20.36 -5.14
N GLU A 284 12.49 -20.53 -6.44
CA GLU A 284 11.62 -21.18 -7.41
C GLU A 284 11.10 -22.57 -6.97
N PRO A 285 11.92 -23.53 -6.49
CA PRO A 285 11.39 -24.82 -6.03
C PRO A 285 10.47 -24.70 -4.81
N TYR A 286 10.68 -23.71 -3.93
CA TYR A 286 9.79 -23.49 -2.78
C TYR A 286 8.46 -22.87 -3.20
N VAL A 287 8.47 -21.94 -4.16
CA VAL A 287 7.26 -21.34 -4.73
C VAL A 287 6.45 -22.40 -5.47
N GLN A 288 7.10 -23.22 -6.30
CA GLN A 288 6.44 -24.33 -6.98
C GLN A 288 5.85 -25.33 -5.98
N LYS A 289 6.60 -25.73 -4.93
CA LYS A 289 6.12 -26.63 -3.88
C LYS A 289 4.98 -26.04 -3.05
N ALA A 290 5.01 -24.74 -2.77
CA ALA A 290 3.92 -24.06 -2.09
C ALA A 290 2.68 -24.01 -2.99
N SER A 291 2.84 -23.65 -4.27
CA SER A 291 1.77 -23.59 -5.26
C SER A 291 1.07 -24.94 -5.42
N THR A 292 1.82 -26.03 -5.63
CA THR A 292 1.24 -27.38 -5.77
C THR A 292 0.47 -27.79 -4.52
N LYS A 293 1.05 -27.59 -3.34
CA LYS A 293 0.35 -27.89 -2.07
C LYS A 293 -0.89 -27.04 -1.86
N THR A 294 -0.86 -25.76 -2.25
CA THR A 294 -2.03 -24.88 -2.14
C THR A 294 -3.13 -25.32 -3.10
N ILE A 295 -2.80 -25.73 -4.32
CA ILE A 295 -3.75 -26.27 -5.29
C ILE A 295 -4.39 -27.56 -4.75
N GLU A 296 -3.58 -28.50 -4.24
CA GLU A 296 -4.07 -29.76 -3.65
C GLU A 296 -5.00 -29.50 -2.46
N ILE A 297 -4.59 -28.64 -1.51
CA ILE A 297 -5.42 -28.28 -0.36
C ILE A 297 -6.72 -27.60 -0.81
N TYR A 298 -6.66 -26.75 -1.83
CA TYR A 298 -7.83 -26.07 -2.37
C TYR A 298 -8.80 -27.05 -3.04
N GLU A 299 -8.31 -28.00 -3.83
CA GLU A 299 -9.15 -29.03 -4.46
C GLU A 299 -9.79 -29.97 -3.43
N VAL A 300 -9.04 -30.39 -2.41
CA VAL A 300 -9.56 -31.19 -1.30
C VAL A 300 -10.60 -30.40 -0.51
N SER A 301 -10.34 -29.13 -0.22
CA SER A 301 -11.29 -28.25 0.47
C SER A 301 -12.56 -28.05 -0.37
N LYS A 302 -12.42 -27.73 -1.66
CA LYS A 302 -13.54 -27.55 -2.58
C LYS A 302 -14.39 -28.80 -2.68
N SER A 303 -13.79 -29.99 -2.85
CA SER A 303 -14.52 -31.26 -2.92
C SER A 303 -15.20 -31.61 -1.60
N THR A 304 -14.58 -31.31 -0.45
CA THR A 304 -15.16 -31.55 0.88
C THR A 304 -16.31 -30.59 1.20
N VAL A 305 -16.17 -29.31 0.83
CA VAL A 305 -17.13 -28.24 1.17
C VAL A 305 -18.31 -28.18 0.18
N SER A 306 -18.10 -28.56 -1.09
CA SER A 306 -19.14 -28.57 -2.13
C SER A 306 -20.46 -29.23 -1.69
N PRO A 307 -20.49 -30.46 -1.12
CA PRO A 307 -21.75 -31.07 -0.67
C PRO A 307 -22.43 -30.30 0.47
N HIS A 308 -21.66 -29.63 1.34
CA HIS A 308 -22.22 -28.81 2.42
C HIS A 308 -22.82 -27.50 1.89
N ILE A 309 -22.19 -26.88 0.89
CA ILE A 309 -22.75 -25.71 0.19
C ILE A 309 -24.03 -26.11 -0.55
N ALA A 310 -24.04 -27.22 -1.28
CA ALA A 310 -25.22 -27.72 -1.97
C ALA A 310 -26.37 -27.96 -0.98
N LYS A 311 -26.10 -28.58 0.17
CA LYS A 311 -27.10 -28.79 1.22
C LYS A 311 -27.60 -27.49 1.86
N ALA A 312 -26.70 -26.52 2.08
CA ALA A 312 -27.09 -25.20 2.58
C ALA A 312 -27.95 -24.45 1.54
N GLN A 313 -27.66 -24.60 0.26
CA GLN A 313 -28.41 -24.01 -0.84
C GLN A 313 -29.79 -24.65 -0.97
N GLU A 314 -29.91 -25.97 -0.90
CA GLU A 314 -31.19 -26.67 -0.86
C GLU A 314 -32.06 -26.22 0.33
N LEU A 315 -31.45 -25.99 1.49
CA LEU A 315 -32.16 -25.49 2.67
C LEU A 315 -32.58 -24.02 2.52
N ALA A 316 -31.77 -23.20 1.85
CA ALA A 316 -32.04 -21.79 1.64
C ALA A 316 -33.03 -21.51 0.50
N ASP A 317 -33.02 -22.33 -0.55
CA ASP A 317 -33.86 -22.20 -1.74
C ASP A 317 -35.36 -21.99 -1.45
N PRO A 318 -36.03 -22.74 -0.55
CA PRO A 318 -37.44 -22.50 -0.23
C PRO A 318 -37.66 -21.13 0.43
N TYR A 319 -36.73 -20.65 1.25
CA TYR A 319 -36.82 -19.32 1.86
C TYR A 319 -36.56 -18.20 0.84
N VAL A 320 -35.57 -18.37 -0.05
CA VAL A 320 -35.29 -17.43 -1.14
C VAL A 320 -36.48 -17.36 -2.08
N LYS A 321 -37.09 -18.50 -2.44
CA LYS A 321 -38.28 -18.57 -3.28
C LYS A 321 -39.46 -17.86 -2.63
N LYS A 322 -39.70 -18.09 -1.34
CA LYS A 322 -40.77 -17.41 -0.58
C LYS A 322 -40.53 -15.91 -0.44
N ALA A 323 -39.29 -15.49 -0.16
CA ALA A 323 -38.91 -14.07 -0.14
C ALA A 323 -39.08 -13.43 -1.52
N ARG A 324 -38.78 -14.15 -2.61
CA ARG A 324 -39.00 -13.71 -3.99
C ARG A 324 -40.49 -13.55 -4.27
N GLU A 325 -41.33 -14.49 -3.88
CA GLU A 325 -42.79 -14.37 -4.02
C GLU A 325 -43.36 -13.15 -3.28
N VAL A 326 -42.89 -12.90 -2.04
CA VAL A 326 -43.33 -11.74 -1.25
C VAL A 326 -42.81 -10.42 -1.82
N SER A 327 -41.56 -10.36 -2.28
CA SER A 327 -40.92 -9.13 -2.75
C SER A 327 -41.26 -8.77 -4.20
N ARG A 328 -41.57 -9.75 -5.05
CA ARG A 328 -41.90 -9.56 -6.47
C ARG A 328 -42.96 -8.48 -6.73
N PRO A 329 -44.13 -8.45 -6.07
CA PRO A 329 -45.13 -7.41 -6.32
C PRO A 329 -44.62 -6.01 -5.96
N TYR A 330 -43.80 -5.87 -4.92
CA TYR A 330 -43.21 -4.58 -4.54
C TYR A 330 -42.14 -4.11 -5.53
N ILE A 331 -41.29 -5.03 -6.01
CA ILE A 331 -40.29 -4.74 -7.05
C ILE A 331 -41.00 -4.35 -8.35
N GLU A 332 -42.06 -5.07 -8.74
CA GLU A 332 -42.86 -4.76 -9.92
C GLU A 332 -43.58 -3.41 -9.76
N GLN A 333 -44.14 -3.09 -8.59
CA GLN A 333 -44.72 -1.77 -8.32
C GLN A 333 -43.68 -0.64 -8.44
N VAL A 334 -42.50 -0.80 -7.83
CA VAL A 334 -41.43 0.19 -7.94
C VAL A 334 -40.99 0.34 -9.39
N ALA A 335 -40.85 -0.75 -10.14
CA ALA A 335 -40.52 -0.73 -11.56
C ALA A 335 -41.59 -0.01 -12.39
N ILE A 336 -42.88 -0.28 -12.16
CA ILE A 336 -44.00 0.40 -12.83
C ILE A 336 -44.00 1.90 -12.53
N ILE A 337 -43.80 2.30 -11.27
CA ILE A 337 -43.76 3.70 -10.85
C ILE A 337 -42.54 4.43 -11.46
N THR A 338 -41.38 3.79 -11.45
CA THR A 338 -40.14 4.42 -11.94
C THR A 338 -39.99 4.39 -13.45
N LYS A 339 -40.60 3.44 -14.17
CA LYS A 339 -40.51 3.32 -15.64
C LYS A 339 -40.79 4.63 -16.40
N PRO A 340 -41.92 5.34 -16.21
CA PRO A 340 -42.18 6.58 -16.93
C PRO A 340 -41.18 7.70 -16.58
N HIS A 341 -40.66 7.73 -15.35
CA HIS A 341 -39.66 8.71 -14.93
C HIS A 341 -38.28 8.43 -15.54
N VAL A 342 -37.89 7.15 -15.64
CA VAL A 342 -36.65 6.72 -16.28
C VAL A 342 -36.72 6.94 -17.80
N GLU A 343 -37.85 6.62 -18.43
CA GLU A 343 -38.07 6.88 -19.86
C GLU A 343 -38.05 8.39 -20.17
N LYS A 344 -38.70 9.21 -19.34
CA LYS A 344 -38.64 10.68 -19.46
C LYS A 344 -37.22 11.21 -19.28
N LEU A 345 -36.47 10.70 -18.31
CA LEU A 345 -35.05 11.04 -18.12
C LEU A 345 -34.23 10.64 -19.34
N HIS A 346 -34.45 9.45 -19.91
CA HIS A 346 -33.73 9.00 -21.10
C HIS A 346 -33.99 9.92 -22.30
N VAL A 347 -35.25 10.32 -22.54
CA VAL A 347 -35.61 11.26 -23.62
C VAL A 347 -34.96 12.63 -23.41
N VAL A 348 -35.02 13.18 -22.19
CA VAL A 348 -34.42 14.48 -21.86
C VAL A 348 -32.90 14.45 -21.94
N MET A 349 -32.27 13.33 -21.56
CA MET A 349 -30.81 13.17 -21.56
C MET A 349 -30.25 12.82 -22.93
N LYS A 350 -31.05 12.27 -23.86
CA LYS A 350 -30.62 11.87 -25.20
C LYS A 350 -29.77 12.91 -25.96
N PRO A 351 -30.15 14.21 -26.06
CA PRO A 351 -29.30 15.19 -26.74
C PRO A 351 -27.96 15.43 -26.03
N TYR A 352 -27.93 15.33 -24.69
CA TYR A 352 -26.70 15.50 -23.91
C TYR A 352 -25.79 14.28 -24.01
N THR A 353 -26.34 13.06 -24.01
CA THR A 353 -25.56 11.84 -24.18
C THR A 353 -24.99 11.75 -25.58
N THR A 354 -25.74 12.10 -26.63
CA THR A 354 -25.22 12.17 -28.01
C THR A 354 -24.09 13.18 -28.14
N ARG A 355 -24.23 14.37 -27.53
CA ARG A 355 -23.16 15.38 -27.54
C ARG A 355 -21.92 14.93 -26.75
N ALA A 356 -22.11 14.25 -25.63
CA ALA A 356 -21.02 13.69 -24.83
C ALA A 356 -20.28 12.58 -25.58
N VAL A 357 -21.00 11.66 -26.23
CA VAL A 357 -20.41 10.59 -27.06
C VAL A 357 -19.62 11.18 -28.24
N TYR A 358 -20.17 12.20 -28.91
CA TYR A 358 -19.47 12.88 -30.00
C TYR A 358 -18.18 13.58 -29.51
N ALA A 359 -18.27 14.38 -28.45
CA ALA A 359 -17.12 15.07 -27.88
C ALA A 359 -16.05 14.08 -27.37
N TYR A 360 -16.48 12.97 -26.77
CA TYR A 360 -15.59 11.89 -26.33
C TYR A 360 -14.91 11.19 -27.50
N GLY A 361 -15.64 10.91 -28.59
CA GLY A 361 -15.06 10.34 -29.80
C GLY A 361 -14.00 11.25 -30.45
N GLU A 362 -14.24 12.55 -30.47
CA GLU A 362 -13.25 13.53 -30.97
C GLU A 362 -12.03 13.67 -30.05
N PHE A 363 -12.26 13.64 -28.73
CA PHE A 363 -11.20 13.57 -27.73
C PHE A 363 -10.35 12.31 -27.89
N LEU A 364 -10.95 11.13 -28.09
CA LEU A 364 -10.20 9.90 -28.30
C LEU A 364 -9.35 9.96 -29.56
N LYS A 365 -9.90 10.43 -30.69
CA LYS A 365 -9.13 10.59 -31.94
C LYS A 365 -7.92 11.51 -31.77
N THR A 366 -8.08 12.62 -31.06
CA THR A 366 -6.99 13.55 -30.79
C THR A 366 -5.97 12.95 -29.82
N ALA A 367 -6.43 12.29 -28.76
CA ALA A 367 -5.57 11.60 -27.80
C ALA A 367 -4.73 10.50 -28.47
N THR A 368 -5.31 9.71 -29.38
CA THR A 368 -4.58 8.69 -30.15
C THR A 368 -3.51 9.32 -31.04
N LYS A 369 -3.83 10.39 -31.77
CA LYS A 369 -2.83 11.11 -32.60
C LYS A 369 -1.67 11.64 -31.77
N TYR A 370 -1.94 12.24 -30.61
CA TYR A 370 -0.88 12.71 -29.72
C TYR A 370 -0.12 11.54 -29.08
N HIS A 371 -0.79 10.43 -28.79
CA HIS A 371 -0.16 9.23 -28.24
C HIS A 371 0.88 8.69 -29.21
N ASP A 372 0.50 8.56 -30.50
CA ASP A 372 1.41 8.14 -31.56
C ASP A 372 2.62 9.09 -31.72
N GLN A 373 2.40 10.41 -31.62
CA GLN A 373 3.48 11.41 -31.66
C GLN A 373 4.45 11.30 -30.48
N VAL A 374 3.91 11.15 -29.27
CA VAL A 374 4.72 10.98 -28.05
C VAL A 374 5.45 9.65 -28.11
N GLN A 375 4.81 8.59 -28.60
CA GLN A 375 5.42 7.28 -28.80
C GLN A 375 6.63 7.38 -29.73
N ALA A 376 6.50 8.09 -30.87
CA ALA A 376 7.61 8.33 -31.79
C ALA A 376 8.76 9.10 -31.13
N SER A 377 8.47 10.17 -30.38
CA SER A 377 9.48 10.99 -29.70
C SER A 377 10.19 10.24 -28.56
N VAL A 378 9.43 9.48 -27.75
CA VAL A 378 9.99 8.66 -26.67
C VAL A 378 10.86 7.55 -27.24
N GLN A 379 10.43 6.91 -28.34
CA GLN A 379 11.21 5.87 -29.00
C GLN A 379 12.53 6.42 -29.56
N GLU A 380 12.50 7.61 -30.16
CA GLU A 380 13.70 8.30 -30.66
C GLU A 380 14.67 8.61 -29.50
N LYS A 381 14.18 9.22 -28.42
CA LYS A 381 15.01 9.53 -27.25
C LYS A 381 15.59 8.30 -26.58
N LEU A 382 14.82 7.23 -26.44
CA LEU A 382 15.30 5.99 -25.83
C LEU A 382 16.39 5.31 -26.68
N LYS A 383 16.28 5.37 -28.02
CA LYS A 383 17.29 4.82 -28.95
C LYS A 383 18.58 5.64 -29.00
N ASN A 384 18.52 6.94 -28.72
CA ASN A 384 19.67 7.85 -28.80
C ASN A 384 20.65 7.72 -27.61
N HIS A 385 20.29 7.01 -26.52
CA HIS A 385 21.18 6.77 -25.40
C HIS A 385 21.48 5.27 -25.23
N ASP A 386 22.77 4.92 -25.12
CA ASP A 386 23.22 3.53 -24.99
C ASP A 386 22.63 2.80 -23.78
N LEU A 387 22.34 3.52 -22.68
CA LEU A 387 21.72 2.97 -21.48
C LEU A 387 20.22 2.72 -21.65
N THR A 388 19.49 3.50 -22.44
CA THR A 388 18.02 3.35 -22.57
C THR A 388 17.61 2.60 -23.83
N LYS A 389 18.57 2.29 -24.71
CA LYS A 389 18.33 1.59 -25.98
C LYS A 389 17.66 0.23 -25.78
N HIS A 390 17.99 -0.48 -24.71
CA HIS A 390 17.38 -1.77 -24.38
C HIS A 390 15.94 -1.65 -23.83
N LEU A 391 15.56 -0.46 -23.34
CA LEU A 391 14.22 -0.13 -22.86
C LEU A 391 13.30 0.37 -23.98
N ALA A 392 13.81 0.56 -25.20
CA ALA A 392 13.02 0.98 -26.37
C ALA A 392 12.14 -0.14 -26.95
N THR A 393 11.55 -0.98 -26.09
CA THR A 393 10.59 -2.01 -26.48
C THR A 393 9.24 -1.38 -26.82
N LYS A 394 8.50 -1.98 -27.76
CA LYS A 394 7.21 -1.43 -28.26
C LYS A 394 6.22 -1.20 -27.11
N GLU A 395 6.16 -2.13 -26.16
CA GLU A 395 5.28 -2.06 -25.00
C GLU A 395 5.67 -0.94 -24.03
N PHE A 396 6.97 -0.82 -23.70
CA PHE A 396 7.44 0.21 -22.77
C PHE A 396 7.24 1.63 -23.33
N VAL A 397 7.55 1.85 -24.62
CA VAL A 397 7.32 3.14 -25.28
C VAL A 397 5.83 3.50 -25.27
N TRP A 398 4.96 2.52 -25.51
CA TRP A 398 3.50 2.70 -25.45
C TRP A 398 3.04 3.09 -24.04
N PHE A 399 3.54 2.44 -22.99
CA PHE A 399 3.23 2.78 -21.59
C PHE A 399 3.72 4.17 -21.19
N VAL A 400 4.94 4.55 -21.56
CA VAL A 400 5.50 5.88 -21.26
C VAL A 400 4.73 6.98 -22.00
N ALA A 401 4.35 6.75 -23.27
CA ALA A 401 3.52 7.68 -24.02
C ALA A 401 2.12 7.85 -23.40
N SER A 402 1.50 6.75 -22.95
CA SER A 402 0.24 6.77 -22.21
C SER A 402 0.35 7.53 -20.88
N ALA A 403 1.44 7.32 -20.13
CA ALA A 403 1.68 8.01 -18.87
C ALA A 403 1.86 9.52 -19.06
N LEU A 404 2.63 9.95 -20.07
CA LEU A 404 2.83 11.36 -20.40
C LEU A 404 1.52 12.06 -20.79
N LEU A 405 0.63 11.36 -21.50
CA LEU A 405 -0.69 11.89 -21.84
C LEU A 405 -1.68 11.90 -20.67
N ALA A 406 -1.55 10.98 -19.73
CA ALA A 406 -2.43 10.91 -18.55
C ALA A 406 -2.12 12.01 -17.51
N LEU A 407 -0.87 12.49 -17.44
CA LEU A 407 -0.44 13.48 -16.44
C LEU A 407 -1.24 14.81 -16.48
N PRO A 408 -1.46 15.46 -17.64
CA PRO A 408 -2.32 16.64 -17.72
C PRO A 408 -3.76 16.37 -17.30
N VAL A 409 -4.31 15.20 -17.65
CA VAL A 409 -5.68 14.79 -17.30
C VAL A 409 -5.83 14.63 -15.79
N LEU A 410 -4.87 13.97 -15.14
CA LEU A 410 -4.83 13.81 -13.68
C LEU A 410 -4.65 15.15 -12.95
N PHE A 411 -3.85 16.06 -13.50
CA PHE A 411 -3.68 17.40 -12.97
C PHE A 411 -4.97 18.21 -13.04
N LEU A 412 -5.67 18.19 -14.18
CA LEU A 412 -6.99 18.82 -14.33
C LEU A 412 -8.02 18.21 -13.39
N LEU A 413 -8.05 16.88 -13.23
CA LEU A 413 -8.91 16.18 -12.26
C LEU A 413 -8.63 16.61 -10.82
N LYS A 414 -7.36 16.82 -10.44
CA LYS A 414 -6.99 17.35 -9.12
C LYS A 414 -7.41 18.81 -8.95
N LEU A 415 -7.22 19.66 -9.96
CA LEU A 415 -7.68 21.05 -9.92
C LEU A 415 -9.20 21.14 -9.76
N LEU A 416 -9.96 20.37 -10.55
CA LEU A 416 -11.42 20.28 -10.43
C LEU A 416 -11.82 19.73 -9.05
N SER A 417 -11.10 18.74 -8.52
CA SER A 417 -11.36 18.22 -7.18
C SER A 417 -11.16 19.29 -6.10
N ILE A 418 -10.14 20.14 -6.22
CA ILE A 418 -9.88 21.24 -5.27
C ILE A 418 -10.98 22.30 -5.34
N ILE A 419 -11.45 22.64 -6.54
CA ILE A 419 -12.47 23.67 -6.76
C ILE A 419 -13.86 23.19 -6.28
N PHE A 420 -14.22 21.93 -6.57
CA PHE A 420 -15.56 21.40 -6.28
C PHE A 420 -15.67 20.67 -4.93
N CYS A 421 -14.58 20.13 -4.38
CA CYS A 421 -14.59 19.52 -3.05
C CYS A 421 -14.23 20.56 -1.98
N LYS A 422 -15.23 21.34 -1.54
CA LYS A 422 -15.10 22.13 -0.31
C LYS A 422 -14.68 21.22 0.85
N LYS A 423 -13.48 21.48 1.37
CA LYS A 423 -12.90 20.80 2.54
C LYS A 423 -13.84 21.04 3.72
N THR A 424 -14.56 20.02 4.17
CA THR A 424 -15.33 20.09 5.42
C THR A 424 -14.33 20.17 6.57
N ILE A 425 -14.21 21.34 7.18
CA ILE A 425 -13.60 21.48 8.50
C ILE A 425 -14.40 20.55 9.42
N LYS A 426 -13.75 19.53 9.97
CA LYS A 426 -14.37 18.63 10.95
C LYS A 426 -14.67 19.46 12.20
N SER A 427 -15.95 19.63 12.51
CA SER A 427 -16.41 20.07 13.82
C SER A 427 -16.09 18.99 14.85
N THR A 428 -15.26 19.31 15.83
CA THR A 428 -15.01 18.49 17.01
C THR A 428 -16.26 18.52 17.89
N ALA A 429 -17.12 17.51 17.74
CA ALA A 429 -18.27 17.29 18.61
C ALA A 429 -17.93 16.26 19.70
N ASN A 430 -17.66 16.79 20.89
CA ASN A 430 -17.85 16.28 22.26
C ASN A 430 -17.68 14.78 22.60
N GLY A 431 -16.85 14.53 23.63
CA GLY A 431 -17.03 13.47 24.63
C GLY A 431 -17.11 14.11 26.03
N HIS A 432 -18.07 13.67 26.84
CA HIS A 432 -18.62 14.37 28.01
C HIS A 432 -18.22 13.68 29.34
N ARG A 433 -18.37 14.43 30.46
CA ARG A 433 -18.39 14.05 31.91
C ARG A 433 -17.01 13.97 32.60
N SER A 434 -16.79 14.65 33.74
CA SER A 434 -17.46 14.42 35.03
C SER A 434 -17.62 15.66 35.93
N HIS A 435 -18.72 15.69 36.68
CA HIS A 435 -19.00 16.60 37.81
C HIS A 435 -17.99 16.45 38.97
N THR A 436 -17.72 17.52 39.73
CA THR A 436 -18.23 17.72 41.12
C THR A 436 -17.49 18.84 41.89
N ASN A 437 -18.29 19.68 42.56
CA ASN A 437 -18.09 20.27 43.90
C ASN A 437 -16.85 21.09 44.26
N ARG A 438 -17.03 22.42 44.45
CA ARG A 438 -17.20 23.11 45.76
C ARG A 438 -16.86 24.60 45.65
N ARG A 439 -17.82 25.47 46.00
CA ARG A 439 -17.57 26.83 46.55
C ARG A 439 -17.11 26.69 48.02
N PRO A 440 -16.36 27.63 48.67
CA PRO A 440 -16.71 29.06 48.70
C PRO A 440 -15.59 30.13 48.87
N LYS A 441 -15.86 31.34 48.36
CA LYS A 441 -15.75 32.69 48.98
C LYS A 441 -14.62 32.97 50.01
N ARG A 442 -13.73 33.93 49.70
CA ARG A 442 -13.24 35.08 50.53
C ARG A 442 -12.21 35.91 49.72
N ARG A 443 -12.52 37.17 49.40
CA ARG A 443 -12.09 38.44 50.04
C ARG A 443 -10.68 38.92 49.64
N HIS A 444 -10.68 40.11 49.02
CA HIS A 444 -9.72 41.24 49.02
C HIS A 444 -8.20 40.99 49.01
N ALA A 445 -7.54 41.67 48.08
CA ALA A 445 -6.33 42.43 48.38
C ALA A 445 -6.43 43.80 47.67
N GLU A 446 -6.39 44.87 48.45
CA GLU A 446 -5.90 46.18 48.04
C GLU A 446 -4.38 46.12 48.06
N ASN A 447 -3.76 46.58 46.97
CA ASN A 447 -2.58 47.46 46.90
C ASN A 447 -2.05 47.48 45.47
#